data_AF-A0AAV7EMI5-F1
#
_entry.id   AF-A0AAV7EMI5-F1
#
_cell.length_a   1.000
_cell.length_b   1.000
_cell.length_c   1.000
_cell.angle_alpha   90.00
_cell.angle_beta   90.00
_cell.angle_gamma   90.00
#
_symmetry.space_group_name_H-M   'P 1'
#
loop_
_entity.id
_entity.type
_entity.pdbx_description
1 polymer ?
#
loop_
_entity_poly.entity_id
_entity_poly.type
_entity_poly.pdbx_seq_one_letter_code
_entity_poly.pdbx_strand_id
1 'polypeptide(L)'
;MIDAAQRVGQGVRLPKVREIKGVLLKEELIEMKAYVDSFRDDWHNNGCIMMCDSGVVKDAQYLFKLMDELVQEVGPHYIVHIIIDNASNYKSVGKMIEVKYESIYWSSCVAQCMNLVIEDLCKLKGPRQAITFASKVTTFITMDDC
;
A
#
# COMPACT_ATOMS: atom_id res chain seq x y z
N MET A 1 8.76 -10.33 16.59
CA MET A 1 9.94 -10.32 15.68
C MET A 1 11.25 -10.53 16.42
N ILE A 2 11.56 -9.76 17.48
CA ILE A 2 12.77 -9.96 18.29
C ILE A 2 12.81 -11.36 18.93
N ASP A 3 11.70 -11.83 19.49
CA ASP A 3 11.62 -13.19 20.08
C ASP A 3 11.71 -14.33 19.06
N ALA A 4 11.27 -14.08 17.81
CA ALA A 4 11.41 -15.05 16.74
C ALA A 4 12.88 -15.13 16.28
N ALA A 5 13.51 -13.96 16.07
CA ALA A 5 14.94 -13.86 15.73
C ALA A 5 15.85 -14.46 16.82
N GLN A 6 15.49 -14.31 18.10
CA GLN A 6 16.21 -14.95 19.21
C GLN A 6 16.04 -16.47 19.24
N ARG A 7 14.87 -17.02 18.86
CA ARG A 7 14.64 -18.47 18.82
C ARG A 7 15.37 -19.17 17.67
N VAL A 8 15.51 -18.52 16.51
CA VAL A 8 16.29 -19.09 15.39
C VAL A 8 17.79 -18.79 15.52
N GLY A 9 18.19 -17.94 16.46
CA GLY A 9 19.37 -17.07 16.38
C GLY A 9 20.76 -17.64 16.67
N GLN A 10 20.92 -18.89 17.14
CA GLN A 10 22.28 -19.45 17.26
C GLN A 10 22.69 -20.15 15.97
N GLY A 11 23.37 -19.41 15.10
CA GLY A 11 24.06 -19.93 13.90
C GLY A 11 23.35 -19.70 12.56
N VAL A 12 22.16 -19.10 12.56
CA VAL A 12 21.49 -18.75 11.30
C VAL A 12 22.19 -17.56 10.63
N ARG A 13 22.74 -17.83 9.46
CA ARG A 13 23.37 -16.82 8.62
C ARG A 13 22.31 -15.83 8.13
N LEU A 14 22.57 -14.53 8.32
CA LEU A 14 21.75 -13.48 7.73
C LEU A 14 21.80 -13.56 6.18
N PRO A 15 20.64 -13.47 5.51
CA PRO A 15 20.59 -13.42 4.05
C PRO A 15 21.37 -12.21 3.52
N LYS A 16 22.11 -12.40 2.42
CA LYS A 16 22.76 -11.29 1.71
C LYS A 16 21.71 -10.48 0.95
N VAL A 17 21.99 -9.19 0.71
CA VAL A 17 21.12 -8.30 -0.09
C VAL A 17 20.74 -8.90 -1.46
N ARG A 18 21.63 -9.68 -2.08
CA ARG A 18 21.34 -10.40 -3.35
C ARG A 18 20.33 -11.54 -3.18
N GLU A 19 20.38 -12.24 -2.04
CA GLU A 19 19.45 -13.32 -1.71
C GLU A 19 18.05 -12.72 -1.43
N ILE A 20 18.01 -11.60 -0.70
CA ILE A 20 16.78 -10.83 -0.42
C ILE A 20 16.15 -10.28 -1.70
N LYS A 21 16.91 -9.53 -2.52
CA LYS A 21 16.42 -8.93 -3.78
C LYS A 21 16.19 -9.96 -4.89
N GLY A 22 16.68 -11.18 -4.72
CA GLY A 22 16.71 -12.20 -5.76
C GLY A 22 15.73 -13.34 -5.46
N VAL A 23 16.20 -14.31 -4.69
CA VAL A 23 15.50 -15.59 -4.49
C VAL A 23 14.33 -15.42 -3.53
N LEU A 24 14.56 -14.78 -2.38
CA LEU A 24 13.53 -14.61 -1.36
C LEU A 24 12.36 -13.76 -1.89
N LEU A 25 12.64 -12.66 -2.60
CA LEU A 25 11.59 -11.87 -3.23
C LEU A 25 10.73 -12.67 -4.23
N LYS A 26 11.34 -13.62 -4.96
CA LYS A 26 10.60 -14.47 -5.90
C LYS A 26 9.75 -15.50 -5.19
N GLU A 27 10.24 -16.09 -4.11
CA GLU A 27 9.51 -17.05 -3.28
C GLU A 27 8.28 -16.37 -2.66
N GLU A 28 8.46 -15.20 -2.02
CA GLU A 28 7.37 -14.39 -1.48
C GLU A 28 6.34 -13.99 -2.55
N LEU A 29 6.79 -13.69 -3.77
CA LEU A 29 5.89 -13.39 -4.89
C LEU A 29 5.08 -14.63 -5.30
N ILE A 30 5.66 -15.82 -5.29
CA ILE A 30 4.96 -17.07 -5.61
C ILE A 30 3.90 -17.35 -4.54
N GLU A 31 4.25 -17.22 -3.26
CA GLU A 31 3.32 -17.43 -2.16
C GLU A 31 2.16 -16.43 -2.18
N MET A 32 2.46 -15.14 -2.38
CA MET A 32 1.44 -14.11 -2.52
C MET A 32 0.51 -14.39 -3.72
N LYS A 33 1.06 -14.83 -4.86
CA LYS A 33 0.24 -15.19 -6.02
C LYS A 33 -0.67 -16.38 -5.73
N ALA A 34 -0.15 -17.43 -5.13
CA ALA A 34 -0.95 -18.59 -4.73
C ALA A 34 -2.06 -18.22 -3.75
N TYR A 35 -1.77 -17.30 -2.82
CA TYR A 35 -2.75 -16.75 -1.90
C TYR A 35 -3.84 -15.96 -2.63
N VAL A 36 -3.47 -15.03 -3.53
CA VAL A 36 -4.43 -14.26 -4.34
C VAL A 36 -5.29 -15.19 -5.21
N ASP A 37 -4.68 -16.20 -5.84
CA ASP A 37 -5.38 -17.17 -6.69
C ASP A 37 -6.39 -18.00 -5.90
N SER A 38 -6.19 -18.20 -4.59
CA SER A 38 -7.17 -18.89 -3.74
C SER A 38 -8.51 -18.14 -3.61
N PHE A 39 -8.57 -16.85 -3.96
CA PHE A 39 -9.80 -16.05 -3.96
C PHE A 39 -10.44 -15.91 -5.35
N ARG A 40 -9.83 -16.47 -6.41
CA ARG A 40 -10.34 -16.35 -7.79
C ARG A 40 -11.79 -16.85 -7.90
N ASP A 41 -12.09 -17.97 -7.25
CA ASP A 41 -13.43 -18.57 -7.28
C ASP A 41 -14.47 -17.68 -6.58
N ASP A 42 -14.08 -16.97 -5.51
CA ASP A 42 -14.96 -16.07 -4.77
C ASP A 42 -15.34 -14.82 -5.58
N TRP A 43 -14.43 -14.35 -6.44
CA TRP A 43 -14.66 -13.18 -7.28
C TRP A 43 -15.81 -13.38 -8.27
N HIS A 44 -16.06 -14.61 -8.71
CA HIS A 44 -17.20 -14.91 -9.58
C HIS A 44 -18.54 -14.58 -8.94
N ASN A 45 -18.68 -14.79 -7.63
CA ASN A 45 -19.92 -14.58 -6.91
C ASN A 45 -20.03 -13.18 -6.30
N ASN A 46 -18.90 -12.63 -5.84
CA ASN A 46 -18.89 -11.41 -5.02
C ASN A 46 -18.26 -10.20 -5.72
N GLY A 47 -17.50 -10.42 -6.80
CA GLY A 47 -16.55 -9.45 -7.33
C GLY A 47 -15.40 -9.17 -6.36
N CYS A 48 -14.59 -8.17 -6.68
CA CYS A 48 -13.51 -7.69 -5.84
C CYS A 48 -13.36 -6.16 -5.91
N ILE A 49 -12.76 -5.62 -4.86
CA ILE A 49 -12.39 -4.21 -4.76
C ILE A 49 -10.87 -4.13 -4.85
N MET A 50 -10.38 -3.32 -5.78
CA MET A 50 -8.95 -3.08 -5.92
C MET A 50 -8.56 -1.82 -5.15
N MET A 51 -7.63 -1.95 -4.21
CA MET A 51 -7.02 -0.80 -3.54
C MET A 51 -5.63 -0.55 -4.11
N CYS A 52 -5.32 0.69 -4.45
CA CYS A 52 -3.99 1.07 -4.93
C CYS A 52 -3.41 2.19 -4.09
N ASP A 53 -2.29 1.90 -3.45
CA ASP A 53 -1.47 2.85 -2.69
C ASP A 53 -0.02 2.73 -3.17
N SER A 54 0.63 3.87 -3.42
CA SER A 54 2.05 3.94 -3.72
C SER A 54 2.68 5.13 -3.01
N GLY A 55 3.63 4.84 -2.13
CA GLY A 55 4.43 5.83 -1.40
C GLY A 55 5.49 6.56 -2.23
N VAL A 56 5.53 6.34 -3.55
CA VAL A 56 6.38 7.09 -4.48
C VAL A 56 5.50 7.91 -5.41
N VAL A 57 5.82 9.19 -5.60
CA VAL A 57 5.15 10.06 -6.58
C VAL A 57 5.50 9.55 -7.97
N LYS A 58 4.56 8.85 -8.59
CA LYS A 58 4.66 8.37 -9.97
C LYS A 58 3.72 9.18 -10.86
N ASP A 59 4.11 9.35 -12.12
CA ASP A 59 3.27 10.03 -13.10
C ASP A 59 1.94 9.29 -13.32
N ALA A 60 0.92 10.03 -13.74
CA ALA A 60 -0.42 9.48 -13.90
C ALA A 60 -0.48 8.40 -15.00
N GLN A 61 0.30 8.52 -16.09
CA GLN A 61 0.32 7.50 -17.14
C GLN A 61 0.90 6.17 -16.65
N TYR A 62 1.99 6.21 -15.88
CA TYR A 62 2.60 5.03 -15.31
C TYR A 62 1.65 4.34 -14.32
N LEU A 63 1.02 5.10 -13.44
CA LEU A 63 0.04 4.57 -12.49
C LEU A 63 -1.16 3.94 -13.22
N PHE A 64 -1.66 4.60 -14.26
CA PHE A 64 -2.72 4.05 -15.08
C PHE A 64 -2.30 2.74 -15.73
N LYS A 65 -1.11 2.67 -16.35
CA LYS A 65 -0.61 1.44 -16.96
C LYS A 65 -0.54 0.29 -15.95
N LEU A 66 -0.03 0.55 -14.75
CA LEU A 66 0.05 -0.46 -13.70
C LEU A 66 -1.33 -0.95 -13.27
N MET A 67 -2.27 -0.03 -13.03
CA MET A 67 -3.64 -0.40 -12.66
C MET A 67 -4.35 -1.13 -13.80
N ASP A 68 -4.10 -0.74 -15.03
CA ASP A 68 -4.67 -1.36 -16.22
C ASP A 68 -4.23 -2.82 -16.37
N GLU A 69 -2.93 -3.09 -16.20
CA GLU A 69 -2.38 -4.44 -16.19
C GLU A 69 -3.03 -5.30 -15.09
N LEU A 70 -3.21 -4.75 -13.88
CA LEU A 70 -3.89 -5.45 -12.77
C LEU A 70 -5.37 -5.70 -13.05
N VAL A 71 -6.08 -4.73 -13.62
CA VAL A 71 -7.50 -4.88 -14.01
C VAL A 71 -7.65 -6.01 -15.03
N GLN A 72 -6.72 -6.12 -15.98
CA GLN A 72 -6.71 -7.20 -16.97
C GLN A 72 -6.34 -8.56 -16.34
N GLU A 73 -5.38 -8.60 -15.41
CA GLU A 73 -4.96 -9.82 -14.71
C GLU A 73 -6.10 -10.41 -13.85
N VAL A 74 -6.82 -9.55 -13.14
CA VAL A 74 -8.00 -9.95 -12.35
C VAL A 74 -9.16 -10.32 -13.27
N GLY A 75 -9.40 -9.49 -14.29
CA GLY A 75 -10.57 -9.54 -15.16
C GLY A 75 -11.51 -8.38 -14.83
N PRO A 76 -11.79 -7.47 -15.79
CA PRO A 76 -12.53 -6.23 -15.50
C PRO A 76 -13.97 -6.46 -15.05
N HIS A 77 -14.55 -7.61 -15.38
CA HIS A 77 -15.90 -8.03 -15.00
C HIS A 77 -16.00 -8.45 -13.53
N TYR A 78 -14.88 -8.75 -12.87
CA TYR A 78 -14.85 -9.06 -11.44
C TYR A 78 -14.60 -7.82 -10.59
N ILE A 79 -14.08 -6.74 -11.15
CA ILE A 79 -13.78 -5.53 -10.39
C ILE A 79 -15.02 -4.65 -10.34
N VAL A 80 -15.53 -4.41 -9.13
CA VAL A 80 -16.70 -3.55 -8.91
C VAL A 80 -16.31 -2.11 -8.56
N HIS A 81 -15.19 -1.94 -7.87
CA HIS A 81 -14.75 -0.64 -7.36
C HIS A 81 -13.23 -0.59 -7.21
N ILE A 82 -12.63 0.53 -7.59
CA ILE A 82 -11.24 0.86 -7.28
C ILE A 82 -11.18 1.98 -6.23
N ILE A 83 -10.41 1.76 -5.17
CA ILE A 83 -10.12 2.77 -4.14
C ILE A 83 -8.67 3.22 -4.33
N ILE A 84 -8.48 4.51 -4.60
CA ILE A 84 -7.16 5.10 -4.91
C ILE A 84 -6.85 6.29 -4.00
N ASP A 85 -5.59 6.68 -3.89
CA ASP A 85 -5.22 7.88 -3.12
C ASP A 85 -5.88 9.18 -3.63
N ASN A 86 -5.99 10.19 -2.78
CA ASN A 86 -6.66 11.46 -3.09
C ASN A 86 -5.75 12.47 -3.84
N ALA A 87 -4.46 12.17 -4.03
CA ALA A 87 -3.55 13.03 -4.78
C ALA A 87 -3.97 13.19 -6.25
N SER A 88 -3.53 14.29 -6.86
CA SER A 88 -4.02 14.73 -8.18
C SER A 88 -3.71 13.74 -9.30
N ASN A 89 -2.56 13.07 -9.25
CA ASN A 89 -2.19 12.02 -10.19
C ASN A 89 -3.14 10.81 -10.12
N TYR A 90 -3.52 10.36 -8.93
CA TYR A 90 -4.50 9.28 -8.77
C TYR A 90 -5.88 9.67 -9.23
N LYS A 91 -6.34 10.90 -8.96
CA LYS A 91 -7.62 11.39 -9.51
C LYS A 91 -7.65 11.35 -11.03
N SER A 92 -6.54 11.69 -11.69
CA SER A 92 -6.43 11.56 -13.14
C SER A 92 -6.50 10.10 -13.59
N VAL A 93 -5.89 9.18 -12.85
CA VAL A 93 -5.97 7.72 -13.12
C VAL A 93 -7.38 7.20 -12.96
N GLY A 94 -8.09 7.57 -11.90
CA GLY A 94 -9.49 7.20 -11.69
C GLY A 94 -10.35 7.60 -12.88
N LYS A 95 -10.22 8.84 -13.36
CA LYS A 95 -10.92 9.31 -14.58
C LYS A 95 -10.55 8.50 -15.83
N MET A 96 -9.29 8.11 -15.99
CA MET A 96 -8.86 7.28 -17.13
C MET A 96 -9.46 5.87 -17.05
N ILE A 97 -9.58 5.29 -15.85
CA ILE A 97 -10.26 4.00 -15.65
C ILE A 97 -11.75 4.12 -15.95
N GLU A 98 -12.42 5.16 -15.46
CA GLU A 98 -13.85 5.40 -15.72
C GLU A 98 -14.17 5.50 -17.22
N VAL A 99 -13.27 6.11 -18.00
CA VAL A 99 -13.40 6.17 -19.47
C VAL A 99 -13.14 4.82 -20.13
N LYS A 100 -12.19 4.02 -19.62
CA LYS A 100 -11.80 2.75 -20.23
C LYS A 100 -12.76 1.60 -19.88
N TYR A 101 -13.30 1.60 -18.67
CA TYR A 101 -14.07 0.51 -18.10
C TYR A 101 -15.41 1.03 -17.55
N GLU A 102 -16.44 1.00 -18.40
CA GLU A 102 -17.78 1.53 -18.07
C GLU A 102 -18.41 0.87 -16.83
N SER A 103 -18.05 -0.39 -16.53
CA SER A 103 -18.57 -1.14 -15.39
C SER A 103 -17.82 -0.91 -14.07
N ILE A 104 -16.72 -0.16 -14.08
CA ILE A 104 -15.84 0.01 -12.92
C ILE A 104 -15.99 1.41 -12.33
N TYR A 105 -16.40 1.49 -11.07
CA TYR A 105 -16.41 2.74 -10.32
C TYR A 105 -15.07 2.99 -9.63
N TRP A 106 -14.76 4.24 -9.33
CA TRP A 106 -13.59 4.60 -8.53
C TRP A 106 -13.95 5.64 -7.46
N SER A 107 -13.23 5.62 -6.34
CA SER A 107 -13.35 6.64 -5.30
C SER A 107 -12.00 6.93 -4.66
N SER A 108 -11.83 8.13 -4.12
CA SER A 108 -10.63 8.47 -3.35
C SER A 108 -10.70 7.84 -1.96
N CYS A 109 -9.58 7.35 -1.47
CA CYS A 109 -9.42 6.79 -0.14
C CYS A 109 -9.70 7.85 0.94
N VAL A 110 -10.51 7.48 1.92
CA VAL A 110 -10.87 8.35 3.06
C VAL A 110 -9.69 8.51 4.02
N ALA A 111 -8.66 7.66 3.94
CA ALA A 111 -7.46 7.73 4.77
C ALA A 111 -6.78 9.10 4.71
N GLN A 112 -6.67 9.69 3.51
CA GLN A 112 -6.08 11.02 3.37
C GLN A 112 -6.95 12.10 4.03
N CYS A 113 -8.27 12.02 3.90
CA CYS A 113 -9.19 12.94 4.57
C CYS A 113 -9.07 12.82 6.08
N MET A 114 -8.99 11.60 6.61
CA MET A 114 -8.78 11.36 8.04
C MET A 114 -7.43 11.92 8.49
N ASN A 115 -6.37 11.73 7.71
CA ASN A 115 -5.05 12.26 8.04
C ASN A 115 -5.07 13.79 8.16
N LEU A 116 -5.74 14.50 7.24
CA LEU A 116 -5.89 15.96 7.31
C LEU A 116 -6.68 16.42 8.53
N VAL A 117 -7.79 15.75 8.86
CA VAL A 117 -8.56 16.05 10.07
C VAL A 117 -7.71 15.83 11.32
N ILE A 118 -6.96 14.74 11.37
CA ILE A 118 -6.07 14.43 12.48
C ILE A 118 -4.95 15.48 12.58
N GLU A 119 -4.33 15.88 11.47
CA GLU A 119 -3.33 16.94 11.43
C GLU A 119 -3.86 18.27 12.00
N ASP A 120 -5.11 18.61 11.73
CA ASP A 120 -5.73 19.82 12.29
C ASP A 120 -6.04 19.69 13.78
N LEU A 121 -6.52 18.54 14.23
CA LEU A 121 -6.69 18.25 15.66
C LEU A 121 -5.35 18.30 16.41
N CYS A 122 -4.28 17.80 15.79
CA CYS A 122 -2.92 17.84 16.29
C CYS A 122 -2.37 19.27 16.48
N LYS A 123 -2.94 20.28 15.81
CA LYS A 123 -2.54 21.70 15.97
C LYS A 123 -3.15 22.36 17.23
N LEU A 124 -4.14 21.74 17.88
CA LEU A 124 -4.75 22.26 19.11
C LEU A 124 -3.75 22.29 20.27
N LYS A 125 -3.89 23.25 21.20
CA LYS A 125 -2.88 23.53 22.25
C LYS A 125 -2.45 22.29 23.05
N GLY A 126 -3.39 21.44 23.48
CA GLY A 126 -3.09 20.21 24.22
C GLY A 126 -2.34 19.17 23.37
N PRO A 127 -2.96 18.65 22.30
CA PRO A 127 -2.32 17.71 21.38
C PRO A 127 -0.98 18.20 20.84
N ARG A 128 -0.86 19.48 20.47
CA ARG A 128 0.39 20.06 19.95
C ARG A 128 1.55 19.97 20.93
N GLN A 129 1.29 20.19 22.23
CA GLN A 129 2.34 20.07 23.25
C GLN A 129 2.80 18.63 23.39
N ALA A 130 1.86 17.68 23.44
CA ALA A 130 2.15 16.25 23.51
C ALA A 130 2.95 15.79 22.28
N ILE A 131 2.56 16.21 21.08
CA ILE A 131 3.26 15.90 19.83
C ILE A 131 4.66 16.51 19.83
N THR A 132 4.81 17.77 20.23
CA THR A 132 6.13 18.42 20.31
C THR A 132 7.06 17.67 21.25
N PHE A 133 6.55 17.22 22.40
CA PHE A 133 7.33 16.41 23.34
C PHE A 133 7.69 15.05 22.73
N ALA A 134 6.71 14.33 22.17
CA ALA A 134 6.93 13.04 21.53
C ALA A 134 7.95 13.15 20.39
N SER A 135 7.86 14.17 19.53
CA SER A 135 8.81 14.42 18.45
C SER A 135 10.24 14.59 18.98
N LYS A 136 10.45 15.32 20.09
CA LYS A 136 11.78 15.44 20.70
C LYS A 136 12.34 14.10 21.17
N VAL A 137 11.50 13.27 21.80
CA VAL A 137 11.88 11.92 22.24
C VAL A 137 12.19 11.03 21.03
N THR A 138 11.33 11.02 20.01
CA THR A 138 11.55 10.27 18.78
C THR A 138 12.85 10.69 18.11
N THR A 139 13.08 12.00 17.95
CA THR A 139 14.33 12.51 17.38
C THR A 139 15.55 12.08 18.18
N PHE A 140 15.49 12.11 19.52
CA PHE A 140 16.57 11.61 20.36
C PHE A 140 16.83 10.11 20.13
N ILE A 141 15.79 9.29 20.05
CA ILE A 141 15.91 7.84 19.83
C ILE A 141 16.44 7.53 18.41
N THR A 142 16.01 8.29 17.40
CA THR A 142 16.39 8.06 15.99
C THR A 142 17.68 8.76 15.59
N MET A 143 18.34 9.50 16.50
CA MET A 143 19.59 10.21 16.21
C MET A 143 20.86 9.36 16.37
N ASP A 144 20.74 8.05 16.66
CA ASP A 144 21.85 7.12 16.84
C ASP A 144 22.18 6.23 15.61
N ASP A 145 21.79 6.63 14.40
CA ASP A 145 22.32 6.05 13.16
C ASP A 145 23.37 6.98 12.53
N CYS A 146 24.59 6.94 13.07
CA CYS A 146 25.81 7.47 12.47
C CYS A 146 26.79 6.33 12.15
#